data_AF-A0A6A5C122-F1
#
_entry.id   AF-A0A6A5C122-F1
#
_cell.length_a   1.000
_cell.length_b   1.000
_cell.length_c   1.000
_cell.angle_alpha   90.00
_cell.angle_beta   90.00
_cell.angle_gamma   90.00
#
_symmetry.space_group_name_H-M   'P 1'
#
loop_
_entity.id
_entity.type
_entity.pdbx_description
1 polymer ?
#
loop_
_entity_poly.entity_id
_entity_poly.type
_entity_poly.pdbx_seq_one_letter_code
_entity_poly.pdbx_strand_id
1 'polypeptide(L)'
;MIPIPQYPLYSATIDLCGGSQVPYYLEEESGWGLTMPELERAYEEATKKGQNVRALVIINPGNPTGQVLERSHMEQVIQFCLKKGVVLLADEVYQENNYTNGKKPFYSFNKIAYEMGVENNWK
;
A
#
# COMPACT_ATOMS: atom_id res chain seq x y z
N MET A 1 6.13 6.03 -0.52
CA MET A 1 6.37 4.75 0.18
C MET A 1 6.05 3.62 -0.77
N ILE A 2 6.94 2.64 -0.91
CA ILE A 2 6.80 1.50 -1.83
C ILE A 2 7.14 0.18 -1.11
N PRO A 3 6.47 -0.94 -1.45
CA PRO A 3 6.75 -2.22 -0.80
C PRO A 3 8.15 -2.74 -1.14
N ILE A 4 8.70 -3.60 -0.30
CA ILE A 4 9.85 -4.45 -0.62
C ILE A 4 9.50 -5.88 -0.22
N PRO A 5 9.61 -6.86 -1.14
CA PRO A 5 9.91 -6.72 -2.57
C PRO A 5 8.78 -6.04 -3.36
N GLN A 6 9.08 -5.53 -4.56
CA GLN A 6 8.08 -4.86 -5.44
C GLN A 6 8.40 -5.00 -6.92
N TYR A 7 7.37 -4.80 -7.75
CA TYR A 7 7.50 -4.66 -9.21
C TYR A 7 8.29 -3.38 -9.58
N PRO A 8 9.46 -3.48 -10.22
CA PRO A 8 10.47 -2.41 -10.30
C PRO A 8 10.04 -1.10 -11.00
N LEU A 9 8.85 -1.05 -11.58
CA LEU A 9 8.31 0.16 -12.20
C LEU A 9 8.27 1.35 -11.22
N TYR A 10 7.88 1.13 -9.96
CA TYR A 10 7.75 2.26 -9.02
C TYR A 10 9.09 2.88 -8.67
N SER A 11 10.10 2.06 -8.33
CA SER A 11 11.45 2.56 -8.04
C SER A 11 12.03 3.30 -9.25
N ALA A 12 11.92 2.73 -10.45
CA ALA A 12 12.42 3.37 -11.68
C ALA A 12 11.71 4.70 -11.97
N THR A 13 10.38 4.74 -11.80
CA THR A 13 9.59 5.95 -12.06
C THR A 13 9.87 7.04 -11.03
N ILE A 14 10.04 6.68 -9.75
CA ILE A 14 10.41 7.64 -8.70
C ILE A 14 11.75 8.27 -9.02
N ASP A 15 12.76 7.47 -9.38
CA ASP A 15 14.10 7.97 -9.71
C ASP A 15 14.08 8.87 -10.96
N LEU A 16 13.36 8.47 -12.02
CA LEU A 16 13.20 9.26 -13.25
C LEU A 16 12.52 10.62 -12.98
N CYS A 17 11.59 10.68 -12.03
CA CYS A 17 10.91 11.90 -11.63
C CYS A 17 11.69 12.72 -10.58
N GLY A 18 12.90 12.30 -10.19
CA GLY A 18 13.72 12.98 -9.17
C GLY A 18 13.15 12.90 -7.75
N GLY A 19 12.30 11.91 -7.47
CA GLY A 19 11.72 11.68 -6.15
C GLY A 19 12.64 10.88 -5.22
N SER A 20 12.25 10.76 -3.96
CA SER A 20 12.92 9.89 -2.99
C SER A 20 12.08 8.65 -2.69
N GLN A 21 12.71 7.48 -2.72
CA GLN A 21 12.08 6.23 -2.34
C GLN A 21 12.02 6.10 -0.81
N VAL A 22 10.89 5.59 -0.30
CA VAL A 22 10.71 5.24 1.12
C VAL A 22 10.24 3.79 1.17
N PRO A 23 11.15 2.83 1.37
CA PRO A 23 10.79 1.41 1.39
C PRO A 23 10.05 1.06 2.68
N TYR A 24 9.05 0.20 2.57
CA TYR A 24 8.47 -0.55 3.69
C TYR A 24 8.54 -2.04 3.37
N TYR A 25 8.84 -2.87 4.36
CA TYR A 25 9.14 -4.29 4.15
C TYR A 25 7.92 -5.17 4.39
N LEU A 26 7.64 -6.06 3.45
CA LEU A 26 6.63 -7.11 3.64
C LEU A 26 7.25 -8.24 4.47
N GLU A 27 6.48 -8.81 5.39
CA GLU A 27 6.95 -9.88 6.27
C GLU A 27 6.80 -11.23 5.57
N GLU A 28 7.92 -11.83 5.17
CA GLU A 28 7.95 -13.10 4.42
C GLU A 28 7.36 -14.25 5.23
N GLU A 29 7.67 -14.30 6.54
CA GLU A 29 7.24 -15.37 7.45
C GLU A 29 5.73 -15.42 7.65
N SER A 30 5.02 -14.30 7.46
CA SER A 30 3.56 -14.21 7.51
C SER A 30 2.89 -14.28 6.13
N GLY A 31 3.62 -14.73 5.11
CA GLY A 31 3.13 -14.85 3.74
C GLY A 31 3.08 -13.51 3.01
N TRP A 32 4.14 -12.71 3.19
CA TRP A 32 4.28 -11.36 2.64
C TRP A 32 3.24 -10.36 3.16
N GLY A 33 2.93 -10.49 4.45
CA GLY A 33 1.98 -9.64 5.14
C GLY A 33 2.47 -8.19 5.22
N LEU A 34 1.54 -7.26 5.02
CA LEU A 34 1.75 -5.85 5.34
C LEU A 34 1.33 -5.61 6.79
N THR A 35 2.18 -4.92 7.57
CA THR A 35 1.89 -4.62 8.98
C THR A 35 1.88 -3.10 9.22
N MET A 36 0.99 -2.65 10.09
CA MET A 36 0.91 -1.23 10.47
C MET A 36 2.17 -0.71 11.19
N PRO A 37 2.80 -1.46 12.12
CA PRO A 37 4.05 -1.03 12.73
C PRO A 37 5.15 -0.74 11.70
N GLU A 38 5.23 -1.52 10.62
CA GLU A 38 6.21 -1.29 9.56
C GLU A 38 5.92 -0.03 8.75
N LEU A 39 4.65 0.21 8.38
CA LEU A 39 4.26 1.46 7.72
C LEU A 39 4.55 2.69 8.58
N GLU A 40 4.27 2.62 9.87
CA GLU A 40 4.58 3.69 10.83
C GLU A 40 6.09 3.92 10.93
N ARG A 41 6.88 2.85 11.10
CA ARG A 41 8.34 2.91 11.14
C ARG A 41 8.92 3.59 9.90
N ALA A 42 8.53 3.13 8.71
CA ALA A 42 9.04 3.65 7.43
C ALA A 42 8.68 5.13 7.24
N TYR A 43 7.45 5.53 7.57
CA TYR A 43 7.01 6.92 7.49
C TYR A 43 7.75 7.83 8.49
N GLU A 44 7.91 7.39 9.73
CA GLU A 44 8.59 8.17 10.76
C GLU A 44 10.08 8.33 10.46
N GLU A 45 10.74 7.29 9.98
CA GLU A 45 12.15 7.35 9.58
C GLU A 45 12.34 8.33 8.42
N ALA A 46 11.48 8.28 7.40
CA ALA A 46 11.52 9.22 6.28
C ALA A 46 11.28 10.66 6.75
N THR A 47 10.29 10.87 7.62
CA THR A 47 9.98 12.19 8.18
C THR A 47 11.16 12.75 8.99
N LYS A 48 11.82 11.92 9.82
CA LYS A 48 13.02 12.31 10.59
C LYS A 48 14.20 12.68 9.69
N LYS A 49 14.30 12.08 8.50
CA LYS A 49 15.29 12.45 7.47
C LYS A 49 14.91 13.72 6.68
N GLY A 50 13.81 14.39 7.03
CA GLY A 50 13.33 15.58 6.35
C GLY A 50 12.60 15.30 5.03
N GLN A 51 12.22 14.04 4.76
CA GLN A 51 11.48 13.68 3.55
C GLN A 51 9.99 13.99 3.74
N ASN A 52 9.39 14.66 2.75
CA ASN A 52 7.95 14.87 2.69
C ASN A 52 7.28 13.69 1.97
N VAL A 53 6.74 12.73 2.73
CA VAL A 53 6.09 11.54 2.16
C VAL A 53 4.76 11.93 1.54
N ARG A 54 4.64 11.82 0.20
CA ARG A 54 3.45 12.26 -0.55
C ARG A 54 2.46 11.16 -0.91
N ALA A 55 2.94 9.94 -1.11
CA ALA A 55 2.13 8.81 -1.55
C ALA A 55 2.58 7.49 -0.90
N LEU A 56 1.64 6.57 -0.72
CA LEU A 56 1.84 5.18 -0.37
C LEU A 56 1.31 4.31 -1.52
N VAL A 57 2.16 3.44 -2.06
CA VAL A 57 1.79 2.45 -3.07
C VAL A 57 1.45 1.15 -2.35
N ILE A 58 0.34 0.53 -2.72
CA ILE A 58 -0.03 -0.83 -2.33
C ILE A 58 -0.27 -1.63 -3.60
N ILE A 59 0.37 -2.80 -3.72
CA ILE A 59 0.15 -3.73 -4.84
C ILE A 59 -0.67 -4.90 -4.30
N ASN A 60 -1.92 -5.05 -4.76
CA ASN A 60 -2.85 -6.06 -4.26
C ASN A 60 -3.80 -6.56 -5.37
N PRO A 61 -3.77 -7.85 -5.75
CA PRO A 61 -2.82 -8.88 -5.32
C PRO A 61 -1.35 -8.52 -5.65
N GLY A 62 -0.43 -8.92 -4.78
CA GLY A 62 0.95 -8.44 -4.85
C GLY A 62 1.80 -9.05 -5.96
N ASN A 63 2.74 -8.27 -6.46
CA ASN A 63 3.78 -8.68 -7.41
C ASN A 63 5.15 -8.25 -6.86
N PRO A 64 6.12 -9.17 -6.65
CA PRO A 64 6.14 -10.58 -7.08
C PRO A 64 5.54 -11.60 -6.10
N THR A 65 4.97 -11.13 -4.99
CA THR A 65 4.71 -11.94 -3.79
C THR A 65 3.40 -12.72 -3.79
N GLY A 66 2.43 -12.38 -4.64
CA GLY A 66 1.17 -13.11 -4.82
C GLY A 66 0.19 -13.08 -3.65
N GLN A 67 0.48 -12.33 -2.58
CA GLN A 67 -0.40 -12.17 -1.44
C GLN A 67 -1.66 -11.39 -1.80
N VAL A 68 -2.76 -11.72 -1.12
CA VAL A 68 -4.02 -10.98 -1.17
C VAL A 68 -4.26 -10.41 0.22
N LEU A 69 -4.45 -9.10 0.31
CA LEU A 69 -4.70 -8.42 1.57
C LEU A 69 -6.08 -8.76 2.13
N GLU A 70 -6.14 -8.83 3.45
CA GLU A 70 -7.40 -8.92 4.17
C GLU A 70 -8.03 -7.52 4.29
N ARG A 71 -9.36 -7.47 4.28
CA ARG A 71 -10.12 -6.23 4.38
C ARG A 71 -9.72 -5.40 5.60
N SER A 72 -9.53 -6.03 6.76
CA SER A 72 -9.11 -5.37 7.99
C SER A 72 -7.78 -4.61 7.84
N HIS A 73 -6.80 -5.19 7.15
CA HIS A 73 -5.53 -4.52 6.86
C HIS A 73 -5.72 -3.37 5.86
N MET A 74 -6.58 -3.54 4.85
CA MET A 74 -6.90 -2.47 3.90
C MET A 74 -7.55 -1.26 4.59
N GLU A 75 -8.48 -1.49 5.53
CA GLU A 75 -9.10 -0.43 6.34
C GLU A 75 -8.06 0.32 7.19
N GLN A 76 -7.10 -0.40 7.79
CA GLN A 76 -6.00 0.21 8.54
C GLN A 76 -5.09 1.07 7.65
N VAL A 77 -4.78 0.62 6.43
CA VAL A 77 -4.01 1.38 5.45
C VAL A 77 -4.73 2.66 5.05
N ILE A 78 -6.05 2.60 4.80
CA ILE A 78 -6.86 3.78 4.48
C ILE A 78 -6.80 4.79 5.64
N GLN A 79 -7.00 4.34 6.88
CA GLN A 79 -6.91 5.20 8.06
C GLN A 79 -5.53 5.85 8.22
N PHE A 80 -4.47 5.09 7.95
CA PHE A 80 -3.10 5.60 7.96
C PHE A 80 -2.92 6.72 6.93
N CYS A 81 -3.33 6.50 5.68
CA CYS A 81 -3.26 7.51 4.62
C CYS A 81 -4.04 8.78 4.98
N LEU A 82 -5.25 8.64 5.51
CA LEU A 82 -6.08 9.77 5.95
C LEU A 82 -5.40 10.56 7.09
N LYS A 83 -4.94 9.86 8.13
CA LYS A 83 -4.30 10.48 9.31
C LYS A 83 -3.01 11.22 8.94
N LYS A 84 -2.25 10.70 7.99
CA LYS A 84 -0.94 11.24 7.60
C LYS A 84 -1.02 12.17 6.37
N GLY A 85 -2.18 12.31 5.74
CA GLY A 85 -2.36 13.15 4.55
C GLY A 85 -1.59 12.64 3.32
N VAL A 86 -1.52 11.31 3.16
CA VAL A 86 -0.74 10.64 2.12
C VAL A 86 -1.67 10.07 1.07
N VAL A 87 -1.38 10.27 -0.21
CA VAL A 87 -2.15 9.68 -1.30
C VAL A 87 -1.99 8.16 -1.29
N LEU A 88 -3.10 7.42 -1.35
CA LEU A 88 -3.07 5.97 -1.55
C LEU A 88 -3.11 5.65 -3.06
N LEU A 89 -2.05 5.00 -3.55
CA LEU A 89 -1.97 4.46 -4.90
C LEU A 89 -2.21 2.95 -4.83
N ALA A 90 -3.45 2.55 -5.09
CA ALA A 90 -3.85 1.14 -5.10
C ALA A 90 -3.63 0.53 -6.49
N ASP A 91 -2.62 -0.34 -6.61
CA ASP A 91 -2.32 -1.10 -7.81
C ASP A 91 -3.05 -2.46 -7.74
N GLU A 92 -4.17 -2.53 -8.45
CA GLU A 92 -5.13 -3.63 -8.43
C GLU A 92 -5.16 -4.40 -9.77
N VAL A 93 -4.06 -4.38 -10.54
CA VAL A 93 -4.01 -5.01 -11.87
C VAL A 93 -4.25 -6.52 -11.86
N TYR A 94 -3.94 -7.20 -10.75
CA TYR A 94 -4.14 -8.64 -10.58
C TYR A 94 -5.47 -9.02 -9.91
N GLN A 95 -6.45 -8.11 -9.82
CA GLN A 95 -7.70 -8.31 -9.07
C GLN A 95 -8.46 -9.61 -9.41
N GLU A 96 -8.40 -10.06 -10.66
CA GLU A 96 -9.03 -11.30 -11.15
C GLU A 96 -8.14 -12.56 -10.95
N ASN A 97 -6.86 -12.39 -10.62
CA ASN A 97 -5.88 -13.48 -10.46
C ASN A 97 -5.75 -13.94 -8.99
N ASN A 98 -6.87 -14.32 -8.39
CA ASN A 98 -6.93 -14.74 -7.00
C ASN A 98 -7.14 -16.26 -6.86
N TYR A 99 -6.11 -16.97 -6.42
CA TYR A 99 -6.13 -18.44 -6.28
C TYR A 99 -6.33 -18.92 -4.83
N THR A 100 -6.80 -18.05 -3.93
CA THR A 100 -7.01 -18.41 -2.51
C THR A 100 -8.24 -19.29 -2.27
N ASN A 101 -8.92 -19.74 -3.33
CA ASN A 101 -10.14 -20.55 -3.29
C ASN A 101 -11.23 -19.91 -2.40
N GLY A 102 -11.39 -18.59 -2.50
CA GLY A 102 -12.38 -17.82 -1.73
C GLY A 102 -12.02 -17.53 -0.27
N LYS A 103 -10.88 -18.04 0.24
CA LYS A 103 -10.44 -17.77 1.62
C LYS A 103 -10.10 -16.30 1.86
N LYS A 104 -9.53 -15.64 0.85
CA LYS A 104 -9.24 -14.19 0.86
C LYS A 104 -9.80 -13.57 -0.42
N PRO A 105 -11.10 -13.22 -0.47
CA PRO A 105 -11.67 -12.60 -1.66
C PRO A 105 -11.01 -11.24 -1.91
N PHE A 106 -10.91 -10.85 -3.18
CA PHE A 106 -10.43 -9.52 -3.54
C PHE A 106 -11.46 -8.45 -3.14
N TYR A 107 -10.96 -7.34 -2.63
CA TYR A 107 -11.71 -6.11 -2.41
C TYR A 107 -10.94 -4.97 -3.06
N SER A 108 -11.65 -4.07 -3.74
CA SER A 108 -11.04 -2.81 -4.18
C SER A 108 -10.92 -1.86 -2.98
N PHE A 109 -9.80 -1.14 -2.89
CA PHE A 109 -9.59 -0.06 -1.94
C PHE A 109 -10.66 1.03 -2.06
N ASN A 110 -11.14 1.33 -3.29
CA ASN A 110 -12.20 2.31 -3.49
C ASN A 110 -13.51 1.87 -2.82
N LYS A 111 -13.88 0.59 -3.00
CA LYS A 111 -15.07 0.02 -2.36
C LYS A 111 -14.98 0.12 -0.83
N ILE A 112 -13.84 -0.26 -0.25
CA ILE A 112 -13.65 -0.19 1.20
C ILE A 112 -13.69 1.26 1.69
N ALA A 113 -12.99 2.18 1.01
CA ALA A 113 -12.99 3.60 1.37
C ALA A 113 -14.41 4.20 1.33
N TYR A 114 -15.21 3.87 0.31
CA TYR A 114 -16.61 4.28 0.21
C TYR A 114 -17.44 3.73 1.38
N GLU A 115 -17.30 2.43 1.70
CA GLU A 115 -18.01 1.80 2.82
C GLU A 115 -17.57 2.35 4.19
N MET A 116 -16.35 2.85 4.30
CA MET A 116 -15.83 3.56 5.48
C MET A 116 -16.32 5.01 5.59
N GLY A 117 -17.06 5.52 4.60
CA GLY A 117 -17.53 6.91 4.57
C GLY A 117 -16.44 7.93 4.25
N VAL A 118 -15.36 7.52 3.56
CA VAL A 118 -14.32 8.44 3.10
C VAL A 118 -14.93 9.31 2.00
N GLU A 119 -15.18 10.58 2.32
CA GLU A 119 -15.73 11.54 1.37
C GLU A 119 -14.71 11.88 0.28
N ASN A 120 -15.14 11.77 -0.98
CA ASN A 120 -14.37 12.25 -2.12
C ASN A 120 -14.38 13.79 -2.13
N ASN A 121 -13.47 14.40 -1.37
CA ASN A 121 -13.27 15.86 -1.35
C ASN A 121 -12.50 16.39 -2.57
N TRP A 122 -12.62 15.71 -3.72
CA TRP A 122 -12.09 16.17 -5.01
C TRP A 122 -13.01 17.28 -5.56
N LYS A 123 -12.97 18.45 -4.94
CA LYS A 123 -13.50 19.70 -5.48
C LYS A 123 -12.37 20.68 -5.75
#